data_AF-A0A7S3LGF0-F1
#
_entry.id   AF-A0A7S3LGF0-F1
#
_cell.length_a   1.000
_cell.length_b   1.000
_cell.length_c   1.000
_cell.angle_alpha   90.00
_cell.angle_beta   90.00
_cell.angle_gamma   90.00
#
_symmetry.space_group_name_H-M   'P 1'
#
loop_
_entity.id
_entity.type
_entity.pdbx_description
1 polymer ?
#
loop_
_entity_poly.entity_id
_entity_poly.type
_entity_poly.pdbx_seq_one_letter_code
_entity_poly.pdbx_strand_id
1 'polypeptide(L)'
;MSRAYIFKQDPSALEIDTIRLMYTPFRIQDGPSDDRVVVDSGVKVRGDARGDFLIERDSKEKKKAFDAVHLFMVIRQIITMYDRSLGRLADSPAKIRIRNVQWQWGTDSQIRVYPHAGLDKNAYYSREEKALKFFYFASKKKQGKATYTCRSYDVVAHEGKGVVDLSTTMSTKRWASHKCGIDLLNE
;
A
#
# COMPACT_ATOMS: atom_id res chain seq x y z
N MET A 1 0.43 -3.95 18.67
CA MET A 1 -0.78 -4.20 17.87
C MET A 1 -1.50 -2.90 17.68
N SER A 2 -1.94 -2.63 16.46
CA SER A 2 -2.65 -1.42 16.05
C SER A 2 -3.80 -1.80 15.13
N ARG A 3 -4.85 -0.98 15.12
CA ARG A 3 -6.05 -1.17 14.31
C ARG A 3 -6.27 0.04 13.42
N ALA A 4 -6.76 -0.18 12.21
CA ALA A 4 -7.04 0.89 11.28
C ALA A 4 -8.23 0.57 10.37
N TYR A 5 -8.93 1.62 9.93
CA TYR A 5 -9.93 1.50 8.88
C TYR A 5 -9.27 1.51 7.51
N ILE A 6 -9.72 0.63 6.62
CA ILE A 6 -9.24 0.53 5.25
C ILE A 6 -10.40 0.38 4.27
N PHE A 7 -10.20 0.80 3.02
CA PHE A 7 -11.14 0.47 1.94
C PHE A 7 -11.15 -1.05 1.68
N LYS A 8 -12.34 -1.63 1.56
CA LYS A 8 -12.53 -3.02 1.15
C LYS A 8 -12.40 -3.16 -0.37
N GLN A 9 -12.93 -2.20 -1.11
CA GLN A 9 -12.87 -2.10 -2.57
C GLN A 9 -12.80 -0.62 -2.98
N ASP A 10 -12.37 -0.34 -4.22
CA ASP A 10 -12.33 1.01 -4.76
C ASP A 10 -13.72 1.69 -4.67
N PRO A 11 -13.84 2.81 -3.93
CA PRO A 11 -15.11 3.53 -3.80
C PRO A 11 -15.62 4.11 -5.12
N SER A 12 -14.75 4.31 -6.11
CA SER A 12 -15.14 4.75 -7.45
C SER A 12 -15.83 3.64 -8.28
N ALA A 13 -15.64 2.37 -7.91
CA ALA A 13 -16.22 1.22 -8.58
C ALA A 13 -17.62 0.83 -8.06
N LEU A 14 -17.84 0.85 -6.74
CA LEU A 14 -19.07 0.36 -6.11
C LEU A 14 -20.10 1.44 -5.75
N GLU A 15 -19.81 2.71 -6.02
CA GLU A 15 -20.61 3.88 -5.58
C GLU A 15 -20.85 4.03 -4.07
N ILE A 16 -20.48 3.02 -3.28
CA ILE A 16 -20.57 2.96 -1.82
C ILE A 16 -19.16 2.78 -1.25
N ASP A 17 -18.86 3.56 -0.22
CA ASP A 17 -17.62 3.44 0.54
C ASP A 17 -17.67 2.18 1.42
N THR A 18 -17.21 1.06 0.90
CA THR A 18 -17.09 -0.18 1.69
C THR A 18 -15.81 -0.11 2.54
N ILE A 19 -15.97 0.10 3.84
CA ILE A 19 -14.86 0.18 4.81
C ILE A 19 -14.81 -1.10 5.64
N ARG A 20 -13.61 -1.57 5.97
CA ARG A 20 -13.40 -2.65 6.93
C ARG A 20 -12.37 -2.27 7.98
N LEU A 21 -12.54 -2.80 9.19
CA LEU A 21 -11.54 -2.71 10.25
C LEU A 21 -10.46 -3.79 10.03
N MET A 22 -9.19 -3.39 10.09
CA MET A 22 -8.06 -4.29 9.96
C MET A 22 -7.14 -4.21 11.18
N TYR A 23 -6.61 -5.36 11.57
CA TYR A 23 -5.73 -5.52 12.73
C TYR A 23 -4.30 -5.84 12.27
N THR A 24 -3.32 -5.25 12.94
CA THR A 24 -1.90 -5.54 12.72
C THR A 24 -1.24 -6.04 13.99
N PRO A 25 -0.31 -7.03 13.90
CA PRO A 25 0.39 -7.55 15.07
C PRO A 25 1.43 -6.55 15.60
N PHE A 26 1.97 -5.68 14.73
CA PHE A 26 2.94 -4.64 15.10
C PHE A 26 2.24 -3.32 15.49
N ARG A 27 3.02 -2.34 15.96
CA ARG A 27 2.55 -0.99 16.26
C ARG A 27 2.90 -0.08 15.08
N ILE A 28 1.95 0.75 14.67
CA ILE A 28 2.14 1.75 13.61
C ILE A 28 2.68 3.03 14.27
N GLN A 29 3.73 3.62 13.70
CA GLN A 29 4.29 4.89 14.14
C GLN A 29 3.58 6.08 13.45
N ASP A 30 3.71 7.28 14.02
CA ASP A 30 3.12 8.50 13.45
C ASP A 30 3.67 8.80 12.05
N GLY A 31 2.85 9.43 11.20
CA GLY A 31 3.13 9.56 9.76
C GLY A 31 3.26 8.17 9.14
N PRO A 32 2.14 7.43 9.04
CA PRO A 32 2.06 5.97 9.18
C PRO A 32 3.30 5.27 8.64
N SER A 33 4.12 4.79 9.59
CA SER A 33 5.44 4.24 9.30
C SER A 33 5.84 3.12 10.24
N ASP A 34 6.82 2.33 9.82
CA ASP A 34 7.59 1.38 10.63
C ASP A 34 9.01 1.23 10.08
N ASP A 35 9.77 0.24 10.55
CA ASP A 35 11.14 -0.05 10.11
C ASP A 35 11.28 -0.34 8.61
N ARG A 36 10.18 -0.63 7.90
CA ARG A 36 10.18 -1.06 6.51
C ARG A 36 9.50 -0.07 5.57
N VAL A 37 8.45 0.61 6.02
CA VAL A 37 7.60 1.44 5.17
C VAL A 37 7.42 2.81 5.81
N VAL A 38 7.51 3.87 5.01
CA VAL A 38 7.11 5.23 5.40
C VAL A 38 6.15 5.81 4.38
N VAL A 39 5.01 6.32 4.84
CA VAL A 39 4.02 6.96 3.97
C VAL A 39 4.08 8.48 4.11
N ASP A 40 4.36 9.16 3.01
CA ASP A 40 4.36 10.61 2.92
C ASP A 40 3.10 11.09 2.18
N SER A 41 2.15 11.59 2.97
CA SER A 41 0.86 12.10 2.48
C SER A 41 0.79 13.63 2.46
N GLY A 42 1.85 14.31 2.90
CA GLY A 42 1.86 15.76 3.14
C GLY A 42 0.93 16.24 4.26
N VAL A 43 0.27 15.35 4.99
CA VAL A 43 -0.53 15.66 6.19
C VAL A 43 0.04 14.95 7.41
N LYS A 44 -0.04 15.59 8.58
CA LYS A 44 0.35 14.96 9.84
C LYS A 44 -0.72 13.96 10.25
N VAL A 45 -0.34 12.70 10.33
CA VAL A 45 -1.21 11.60 10.75
C VAL A 45 -0.68 11.03 12.05
N ARG A 46 -1.53 10.99 13.08
CA ARG A 46 -1.14 10.52 14.41
C ARG A 46 -2.15 9.49 14.90
N GLY A 47 -1.64 8.43 15.52
CA GLY A 47 -2.47 7.42 16.17
C GLY A 47 -3.13 7.96 17.45
N ASP A 48 -4.21 7.32 17.88
CA ASP A 48 -4.80 7.60 19.19
C ASP A 48 -3.88 7.18 20.35
N ALA A 49 -4.30 7.39 21.59
CA ALA A 49 -3.52 7.00 22.77
C ALA A 49 -3.21 5.48 22.84
N ARG A 50 -3.97 4.64 22.14
CA ARG A 50 -3.75 3.19 22.03
C ARG A 50 -2.81 2.85 20.86
N GLY A 51 -2.60 3.79 19.94
CA GLY A 51 -1.87 3.61 18.69
C GLY A 51 -2.74 3.04 17.57
N ASP A 52 -4.05 3.23 17.65
CA ASP A 52 -5.02 2.91 16.61
C ASP A 52 -5.25 4.13 15.70
N PHE A 53 -5.53 3.85 14.43
CA PHE A 53 -5.75 4.85 13.37
C PHE A 53 -7.19 4.72 12.85
N LEU A 54 -8.15 5.06 13.70
CA LEU A 54 -9.58 5.04 13.39
C LEU A 54 -10.04 6.42 12.91
N ILE A 55 -9.56 6.81 11.72
CA ILE A 55 -9.73 8.15 11.18
C ILE A 55 -11.09 8.27 10.46
N GLU A 56 -11.88 9.28 10.83
CA GLU A 56 -13.09 9.67 10.11
C GLU A 56 -12.78 10.38 8.79
N ARG A 57 -13.77 10.56 7.89
CA ARG A 57 -13.54 11.08 6.53
C ARG A 57 -14.39 12.30 6.19
N ASP A 58 -14.74 13.10 7.20
CA ASP A 58 -15.50 14.35 7.11
C ASP A 58 -14.71 15.46 6.39
N SER A 59 -13.44 15.68 6.75
CA SER A 59 -12.61 16.76 6.19
C SER A 59 -11.66 16.31 5.08
N LYS A 60 -11.20 17.24 4.23
CA LYS A 60 -10.21 16.96 3.17
C LYS A 60 -8.88 16.46 3.73
N GLU A 61 -8.44 17.01 4.87
CA GLU A 61 -7.22 16.58 5.55
C GLU A 61 -7.36 15.18 6.13
N LYS A 62 -8.48 14.90 6.81
CA LYS A 62 -8.74 13.57 7.37
C LYS A 62 -8.91 12.51 6.28
N LYS A 63 -9.47 12.86 5.10
CA LYS A 63 -9.47 11.97 3.92
C LYS A 63 -8.06 11.63 3.46
N LYS A 64 -7.15 12.60 3.36
CA LYS A 64 -5.74 12.34 3.03
C LYS A 64 -5.05 11.49 4.10
N ALA A 65 -5.34 11.74 5.37
CA ALA A 65 -4.81 10.96 6.48
C ALA A 65 -5.32 9.51 6.43
N PHE A 66 -6.60 9.30 6.10
CA PHE A 66 -7.18 7.99 5.87
C PHE A 66 -6.51 7.28 4.69
N ASP A 67 -6.33 7.96 3.55
CA ASP A 67 -5.66 7.41 2.37
C ASP A 67 -4.22 6.96 2.70
N ALA A 68 -3.51 7.72 3.55
CA ALA A 68 -2.16 7.38 4.02
C ALA A 68 -2.14 6.10 4.87
N VAL A 69 -3.04 5.99 5.85
CA VAL A 69 -3.17 4.81 6.71
C VAL A 69 -3.60 3.60 5.90
N HIS A 70 -4.55 3.77 4.98
CA HIS A 70 -5.01 2.71 4.10
C HIS A 70 -3.85 2.10 3.30
N LEU A 71 -3.04 2.93 2.65
CA LEU A 71 -1.88 2.47 1.90
C LEU A 71 -0.87 1.73 2.76
N PHE A 72 -0.53 2.31 3.92
CA PHE A 72 0.40 1.68 4.86
C PHE A 72 -0.07 0.26 5.23
N MET A 73 -1.34 0.13 5.60
CA MET A 73 -1.94 -1.13 6.03
C MET A 73 -1.91 -2.19 4.93
N VAL A 74 -2.30 -1.83 3.71
CA VAL A 74 -2.31 -2.76 2.57
C VAL A 74 -0.89 -3.19 2.20
N ILE A 75 0.05 -2.26 2.11
CA ILE A 75 1.46 -2.55 1.80
C ILE A 75 2.08 -3.47 2.86
N ARG A 76 1.84 -3.18 4.14
CA ARG A 76 2.33 -4.05 5.22
C ARG A 76 1.66 -5.41 5.25
N GLN A 77 0.40 -5.52 4.84
CA GLN A 77 -0.26 -6.81 4.65
C GLN A 77 0.44 -7.65 3.60
N ILE A 78 0.78 -7.05 2.46
CA ILE A 78 1.48 -7.71 1.34
C ILE A 78 2.86 -8.19 1.81
N ILE A 79 3.63 -7.32 2.45
CA ILE A 79 4.96 -7.68 2.99
C ILE A 79 4.83 -8.82 4.00
N THR A 80 3.91 -8.72 4.96
CA THR A 80 3.67 -9.77 5.97
C THR A 80 3.25 -11.10 5.33
N MET A 81 2.43 -11.05 4.27
CA MET A 81 2.02 -12.23 3.52
C MET A 81 3.23 -12.89 2.85
N TYR A 82 4.12 -12.11 2.22
CA TYR A 82 5.34 -12.64 1.60
C TYR A 82 6.36 -13.15 2.63
N ASP A 83 6.58 -12.43 3.73
CA ASP A 83 7.46 -12.89 4.81
C ASP A 83 7.00 -14.25 5.36
N ARG A 84 5.68 -14.45 5.48
CA ARG A 84 5.07 -15.72 5.92
C ARG A 84 5.10 -16.80 4.86
N SER A 85 4.85 -16.48 3.59
CA SER A 85 4.84 -17.48 2.51
C SER A 85 6.23 -18.00 2.22
N LEU A 86 7.22 -17.11 2.11
CA LEU A 86 8.63 -17.46 1.90
C LEU A 86 9.23 -18.18 3.13
N GLY A 87 8.81 -17.79 4.32
CA GLY A 87 9.16 -18.47 5.56
C GLY A 87 8.70 -19.94 5.62
N ARG A 88 7.57 -20.26 5.00
CA ARG A 88 7.06 -21.64 4.88
C ARG A 88 7.75 -22.46 3.79
N LEU A 89 8.25 -21.81 2.74
CA LEU A 89 8.94 -22.49 1.62
C LEU A 89 10.40 -22.86 1.97
N ALA A 90 11.00 -22.15 2.93
CA ALA A 90 12.42 -22.30 3.26
C ALA A 90 12.74 -23.44 4.24
N ASP A 91 11.77 -23.93 5.02
CA ASP A 91 11.98 -24.90 6.10
C ASP A 91 10.87 -25.96 6.12
N SER A 92 11.22 -27.18 6.55
CA SER A 92 10.30 -28.30 6.83
C SER A 92 9.08 -27.89 7.68
N PRO A 93 7.92 -28.57 7.57
CA PRO A 93 6.59 -28.13 8.03
C PRO A 93 6.41 -27.84 9.54
N ALA A 94 7.46 -27.95 10.35
CA ALA A 94 7.42 -27.82 11.81
C ALA A 94 7.94 -26.48 12.38
N LYS A 95 8.54 -25.59 11.57
CA LYS A 95 9.00 -24.27 12.05
C LYS A 95 8.57 -23.14 11.11
N ILE A 96 7.54 -22.38 11.51
CA ILE A 96 7.20 -21.12 10.86
C ILE A 96 8.27 -20.10 11.28
N ARG A 97 9.33 -19.93 10.47
CA ARG A 97 10.21 -18.76 10.57
C ARG A 97 9.62 -17.64 9.73
N ILE A 98 9.63 -16.41 10.24
CA ILE A 98 9.34 -15.22 9.43
C ILE A 98 10.65 -14.89 8.70
N ARG A 99 10.68 -15.03 7.38
CA ARG A 99 11.82 -14.53 6.59
C ARG A 99 11.57 -13.07 6.27
N ASN A 100 12.55 -12.21 6.58
CA ASN A 100 12.49 -10.81 6.18
C ASN A 100 12.73 -10.72 4.67
N VAL A 101 11.66 -10.54 3.91
CA VAL A 101 11.77 -10.39 2.46
C VAL A 101 12.62 -9.17 2.13
N GLN A 102 13.49 -9.30 1.15
CA GLN A 102 14.35 -8.20 0.71
C GLN A 102 13.58 -7.29 -0.24
N TRP A 103 13.95 -6.02 -0.31
CA TRP A 103 13.51 -5.18 -1.41
C TRP A 103 14.30 -5.52 -2.66
N GLN A 104 13.75 -5.18 -3.82
CA GLN A 104 14.47 -5.26 -5.10
C GLN A 104 15.81 -4.52 -5.08
N TRP A 105 16.07 -3.63 -4.12
CA TRP A 105 17.34 -2.90 -3.96
C TRP A 105 18.12 -3.25 -2.68
N GLY A 106 17.76 -4.33 -1.96
CA GLY A 106 18.41 -4.75 -0.71
C GLY A 106 17.64 -4.39 0.56
N THR A 107 18.28 -4.45 1.73
CA THR A 107 17.65 -4.24 3.05
C THR A 107 17.90 -2.86 3.68
N ASP A 108 18.79 -2.06 3.09
CA ASP A 108 19.39 -0.91 3.78
C ASP A 108 18.50 0.33 3.87
N SER A 109 17.22 0.25 3.47
CA SER A 109 16.32 1.41 3.55
C SER A 109 14.85 1.03 3.59
N GLN A 110 14.04 1.93 4.18
CA GLN A 110 12.59 1.91 4.05
C GLN A 110 12.15 2.20 2.61
N ILE A 111 11.00 1.67 2.20
CA ILE A 111 10.30 2.15 1.02
C ILE A 111 9.48 3.40 1.36
N ARG A 112 9.52 4.40 0.46
CA ARG A 112 8.67 5.59 0.53
C ARG A 112 7.37 5.38 -0.23
N VAL A 113 6.25 5.83 0.32
CA VAL A 113 4.95 5.68 -0.32
C VAL A 113 4.27 7.04 -0.40
N TYR A 114 3.83 7.42 -1.60
CA TYR A 114 3.20 8.69 -1.90
C TYR A 114 1.75 8.48 -2.34
N PRO A 115 0.75 8.69 -1.46
CA PRO A 115 -0.67 8.53 -1.79
C PRO A 115 -1.18 9.50 -2.87
N HIS A 116 -0.51 10.65 -2.99
CA HIS A 116 -0.92 11.76 -3.86
C HIS A 116 0.30 12.35 -4.57
N ALA A 117 0.98 11.54 -5.38
CA ALA A 117 2.20 11.91 -6.09
C ALA A 117 1.98 12.96 -7.21
N GLY A 118 0.74 13.15 -7.67
CA GLY A 118 0.41 14.13 -8.69
C GLY A 118 -0.91 13.83 -9.40
N LEU A 119 -1.19 14.58 -10.47
CA LEU A 119 -2.34 14.38 -11.33
C LEU A 119 -1.96 13.50 -12.52
N ASP A 120 -2.40 12.24 -12.51
CA ASP A 120 -2.19 11.26 -13.58
C ASP A 120 -3.14 10.05 -13.38
N LYS A 121 -3.35 9.26 -14.44
CA LYS A 121 -4.13 8.00 -14.43
C LYS A 121 -3.24 6.80 -14.18
N ASN A 122 -2.44 6.86 -13.12
CA ASN A 122 -1.36 5.91 -12.92
C ASN A 122 -1.15 5.55 -11.44
N ALA A 123 -0.48 4.43 -11.24
CA ALA A 123 0.19 4.05 -10.01
C ALA A 123 1.41 3.24 -10.41
N TYR A 124 2.57 3.49 -9.82
CA TYR A 124 3.75 2.69 -10.14
C TYR A 124 4.73 2.57 -8.97
N TYR A 125 5.42 1.45 -8.96
CA TYR A 125 6.67 1.26 -8.23
C TYR A 125 7.87 1.79 -9.01
N SER A 126 8.74 2.56 -8.35
CA SER A 126 10.06 2.99 -8.84
C SER A 126 11.18 2.41 -7.99
N ARG A 127 12.06 1.62 -8.62
CA ARG A 127 13.25 1.05 -7.97
C ARG A 127 14.32 2.10 -7.69
N GLU A 128 14.51 3.03 -8.62
CA GLU A 128 15.53 4.09 -8.51
C GLU A 128 15.21 5.03 -7.34
N GLU A 129 13.94 5.42 -7.21
CA GLU A 129 13.48 6.29 -6.13
C GLU A 129 13.13 5.53 -4.84
N LYS A 130 13.15 4.19 -4.88
CA LYS A 130 12.74 3.32 -3.77
C LYS A 130 11.35 3.70 -3.25
N ALA A 131 10.41 3.90 -4.19
CA ALA A 131 9.13 4.53 -3.91
C ALA A 131 7.95 3.89 -4.62
N LEU A 132 6.79 3.91 -3.96
CA LEU A 132 5.47 3.68 -4.56
C LEU A 132 4.75 5.01 -4.74
N LYS A 133 4.29 5.30 -5.95
CA LYS A 133 3.62 6.56 -6.28
C LYS A 133 2.22 6.28 -6.79
N PHE A 134 1.24 6.89 -6.13
CA PHE A 134 -0.16 6.83 -6.50
C PHE A 134 -0.65 8.22 -6.92
N PHE A 135 -1.41 8.26 -8.00
CA PHE A 135 -1.89 9.48 -8.61
C PHE A 135 -3.42 9.58 -8.51
N TYR A 136 -3.93 10.74 -8.89
CA TYR A 136 -5.37 10.96 -8.96
C TYR A 136 -5.74 11.71 -10.23
N PHE A 137 -6.97 11.55 -10.67
CA PHE A 137 -7.45 12.14 -11.91
C PHE A 137 -8.94 12.45 -11.83
N ALA A 138 -9.41 13.35 -12.68
CA ALA A 138 -10.83 13.67 -12.77
C ALA A 138 -11.63 12.43 -13.18
N SER A 139 -12.65 12.08 -12.40
CA SER A 139 -13.50 10.92 -12.65
C SER A 139 -14.33 11.16 -13.91
N LYS A 140 -14.23 10.26 -14.90
CA LYS A 140 -15.11 10.27 -16.07
C LYS A 140 -16.57 9.98 -15.71
N LYS A 141 -16.79 9.13 -14.70
CA LYS A 141 -18.13 8.69 -14.26
C LYS A 141 -18.84 9.72 -13.37
N LYS A 142 -18.09 10.55 -12.63
CA LYS A 142 -18.64 11.52 -11.67
C LYS A 142 -18.02 12.89 -11.89
N GLN A 143 -18.73 13.77 -12.60
CA GLN A 143 -18.31 15.16 -12.82
C GLN A 143 -17.99 15.85 -11.48
N GLY A 144 -16.85 16.54 -11.43
CA GLY A 144 -16.39 17.25 -10.24
C GLY A 144 -15.77 16.37 -9.14
N LYS A 145 -15.70 15.04 -9.29
CA LYS A 145 -15.02 14.15 -8.35
C LYS A 145 -13.70 13.64 -8.92
N ALA A 146 -12.71 13.44 -8.05
CA ALA A 146 -11.45 12.79 -8.42
C ALA A 146 -11.49 11.30 -8.05
N THR A 147 -10.96 10.46 -8.95
CA THR A 147 -10.61 9.07 -8.68
C THR A 147 -9.17 9.03 -8.17
N TYR A 148 -8.94 8.28 -7.10
CA TYR A 148 -7.64 8.17 -6.44
C TYR A 148 -7.17 6.72 -6.51
N THR A 149 -6.05 6.47 -7.19
CA THR A 149 -5.56 5.09 -7.38
C THR A 149 -5.12 4.43 -6.07
N CYS A 150 -4.69 5.24 -5.10
CA CYS A 150 -4.34 4.79 -3.75
C CYS A 150 -5.52 4.19 -2.95
N ARG A 151 -6.77 4.42 -3.36
CA ARG A 151 -7.96 3.87 -2.67
C ARG A 151 -8.39 2.51 -3.18
N SER A 152 -7.83 2.08 -4.32
CA SER A 152 -8.11 0.76 -4.86
C SER A 152 -7.18 -0.26 -4.22
N TYR A 153 -7.75 -1.14 -3.39
CA TYR A 153 -7.00 -2.21 -2.75
C TYR A 153 -6.18 -3.04 -3.76
N ASP A 154 -6.77 -3.34 -4.92
CA ASP A 154 -6.14 -4.19 -5.94
C ASP A 154 -5.00 -3.46 -6.66
N VAL A 155 -5.14 -2.17 -6.95
CA VAL A 155 -4.04 -1.36 -7.54
C VAL A 155 -2.87 -1.28 -6.57
N VAL A 156 -3.14 -1.04 -5.29
CA VAL A 156 -2.10 -1.01 -4.25
C VAL A 156 -1.43 -2.38 -4.11
N ALA A 157 -2.20 -3.47 -4.19
CA ALA A 157 -1.68 -4.82 -4.14
C ALA A 157 -0.79 -5.17 -5.35
N HIS A 158 -1.22 -4.76 -6.54
CA HIS A 158 -0.49 -4.96 -7.79
C HIS A 158 0.89 -4.29 -7.73
N GLU A 159 0.92 -2.99 -7.40
CA GLU A 159 2.17 -2.23 -7.34
C GLU A 159 3.04 -2.64 -6.15
N GLY A 160 2.43 -2.90 -4.99
CA GLY A 160 3.14 -3.32 -3.79
C GLY A 160 3.90 -4.63 -3.96
N LYS A 161 3.41 -5.56 -4.79
CA LYS A 161 4.14 -6.78 -5.15
C LYS A 161 5.47 -6.46 -5.85
N GLY A 162 5.51 -5.45 -6.71
CA GLY A 162 6.70 -5.10 -7.50
C GLY A 162 7.93 -4.71 -6.66
N VAL A 163 7.68 -4.27 -5.42
CA VAL A 163 8.72 -3.83 -4.47
C VAL A 163 9.53 -4.99 -3.90
N VAL A 164 8.89 -6.14 -3.76
CA VAL A 164 9.42 -7.31 -3.06
C VAL A 164 10.38 -8.07 -3.99
N ASP A 165 11.58 -8.38 -3.51
CA ASP A 165 12.50 -9.26 -4.24
C ASP A 165 12.10 -10.73 -4.04
N LEU A 166 11.70 -11.37 -5.13
CA LEU A 166 11.33 -12.78 -5.17
C LEU A 166 12.39 -13.63 -5.90
N SER A 167 13.48 -13.02 -6.37
CA SER A 167 14.55 -13.70 -7.13
C SER A 167 15.27 -14.77 -6.31
N THR A 168 15.31 -14.62 -4.99
CA THR A 168 15.83 -15.65 -4.06
C THR A 168 14.95 -16.92 -4.04
N THR A 169 13.76 -16.89 -4.66
CA THR A 169 12.77 -17.97 -4.63
C THR A 169 12.48 -18.58 -6.01
N MET A 170 12.70 -17.85 -7.10
CA MET A 170 12.40 -18.31 -8.45
C MET A 170 13.63 -18.24 -9.35
N SER A 171 14.10 -19.42 -9.76
CA SER A 171 14.97 -19.54 -10.93
C SER A 171 14.25 -18.94 -12.14
N THR A 172 14.84 -17.90 -12.71
CA THR A 172 14.54 -17.22 -14.00
C THR A 172 13.35 -16.25 -14.09
N LYS A 173 13.74 -14.97 -14.26
CA LYS A 173 13.33 -13.93 -15.23
C LYS A 173 13.06 -12.57 -14.55
N ARG A 174 13.94 -11.63 -14.89
CA ARG A 174 13.92 -10.20 -14.54
C ARG A 174 12.60 -9.58 -15.03
N TRP A 175 11.77 -9.09 -14.11
CA TRP A 175 10.71 -8.13 -14.42
C TRP A 175 11.26 -6.73 -14.16
N ALA A 176 11.81 -6.11 -15.20
CA ALA A 176 12.09 -4.68 -15.19
C ALA A 176 10.77 -3.91 -15.34
N SER A 177 10.69 -2.77 -14.66
CA SER A 177 9.50 -1.91 -14.49
C SER A 177 8.57 -1.91 -15.71
N HIS A 178 7.40 -2.50 -15.56
CA HIS A 178 6.27 -2.21 -16.44
C HIS A 178 5.43 -1.14 -15.77
N LYS A 179 5.23 -0.02 -16.46
CA LYS A 179 4.21 0.96 -16.09
C LYS A 179 2.87 0.26 -16.25
N CYS A 180 2.15 -0.01 -15.16
CA CYS A 180 0.77 -0.45 -15.25
C CYS A 180 -0.08 0.78 -15.57
N GLY A 181 -0.26 1.06 -16.87
CA GLY A 181 -1.32 1.95 -17.31
C GLY A 181 -2.65 1.33 -16.90
N ILE A 182 -3.45 2.05 -16.11
CA ILE A 182 -4.85 1.67 -15.86
C ILE A 182 -5.61 1.89 -17.16
N ASP A 183 -5.56 0.88 -18.04
CA ASP A 183 -6.53 0.70 -19.12
C ASP A 183 -7.77 0.04 -18.51
N LEU A 184 -8.50 0.81 -17.70
CA LEU A 184 -9.86 0.46 -17.34
C LEU A 184 -10.78 1.59 -17.82
N LEU A 185 -11.74 1.17 -18.66
CA LEU A 185 -12.89 1.90 -19.19
C LEU A 185 -12.67 2.60 -20.55
N ASN A 186 -12.36 1.79 -21.57
CA ASN A 186 -13.12 1.83 -22.82
C ASN A 186 -14.14 0.68 -22.76
N GLU A 187 -15.29 0.99 -22.16
CA GLU A 187 -16.64 0.43 -22.39
C GLU A 187 -17.58 1.04 -21.34
#